data_AF-A0A5B1B2P6-F1
#
_entry.id   AF-A0A5B1B2P6-F1
#
_cell.length_a   1.000
_cell.length_b   1.000
_cell.length_c   1.000
_cell.angle_alpha   90.00
_cell.angle_beta   90.00
_cell.angle_gamma   90.00
#
_symmetry.space_group_name_H-M   'P 1'
#
loop_
_entity.id
_entity.type
_entity.pdbx_description
1 polymer ?
#
loop_
_entity_poly.entity_id
_entity_poly.type
_entity_poly.pdbx_seq_one_letter_code
_entity_poly.pdbx_strand_id
1 'polypeptide(L)'
;MQKTTLEKQFNAKNMTQKYNHIWNKGIHLFTINDRNRDFYYSVFYLDFLFAEVIYNKLNGEIITIKSFSDKAKLMFYLREDFC
;
A
#
# COMPACT_ATOMS: atom_id res chain seq x y z
N MET A 1 1.69 28.92 -1.32
CA MET A 1 1.67 27.65 -0.57
C MET A 1 1.03 26.58 -1.44
N GLN A 2 1.81 25.66 -2.02
CA GLN A 2 1.23 24.53 -2.75
C GLN A 2 0.59 23.58 -1.73
N LYS A 3 -0.73 23.35 -1.82
CA LYS A 3 -1.40 22.29 -1.05
C LYS A 3 -0.86 20.96 -1.55
N THR A 4 0.10 20.38 -0.84
CA THR A 4 0.55 19.00 -1.11
C THR A 4 -0.60 18.05 -0.79
N THR A 5 -0.98 17.20 -1.74
CA THR A 5 -1.97 16.15 -1.51
C THR A 5 -1.48 15.19 -0.43
N LEU A 6 -2.39 14.61 0.35
CA LEU A 6 -2.06 13.64 1.40
C LEU A 6 -1.18 12.50 0.86
N GLU A 7 -1.48 12.04 -0.35
CA GLU A 7 -0.70 11.05 -1.08
C GLU A 7 0.75 11.49 -1.32
N LYS A 8 1.00 12.76 -1.68
CA LYS A 8 2.37 13.29 -1.86
C LYS A 8 3.12 13.34 -0.53
N GLN A 9 2.46 13.74 0.55
CA GLN A 9 3.08 13.79 1.88
C GLN A 9 3.42 12.38 2.37
N PHE A 10 2.54 11.41 2.16
CA PHE A 10 2.80 10.01 2.47
C PHE A 10 3.95 9.46 1.63
N ASN A 11 3.94 9.71 0.32
CA ASN A 11 4.96 9.21 -0.61
C ASN A 11 6.34 9.82 -0.38
N ALA A 12 6.43 11.04 0.16
CA ALA A 12 7.68 11.69 0.54
C ALA A 12 8.36 11.08 1.79
N LYS A 13 7.64 10.26 2.58
CA LYS A 13 8.22 9.54 3.72
C LYS A 13 9.14 8.42 3.25
N ASN A 14 10.17 8.09 4.05
CA ASN A 14 10.99 6.91 3.78
C ASN A 14 10.23 5.61 4.09
N MET A 15 10.78 4.45 3.69
CA MET A 15 10.11 3.16 3.82
C MET A 15 9.75 2.82 5.28
N THR A 16 10.69 2.98 6.21
CA THR A 16 10.47 2.72 7.64
C THR A 16 9.36 3.60 8.22
N GLN A 17 9.32 4.87 7.85
CA GLN A 17 8.27 5.80 8.26
C GLN A 17 6.91 5.41 7.68
N LYS A 18 6.85 4.99 6.41
CA LYS A 18 5.61 4.50 5.79
C LYS A 18 5.11 3.25 6.52
N TYR A 19 6.00 2.27 6.76
CA TYR A 19 5.68 1.04 7.47
C TYR A 19 5.13 1.32 8.87
N ASN A 20 5.87 2.08 9.69
CA ASN A 20 5.42 2.42 11.04
C ASN A 20 4.08 3.17 11.02
N HIS A 21 3.84 3.99 10.00
CA HIS A 21 2.58 4.72 9.87
C HIS A 21 1.41 3.77 9.57
N ILE A 22 1.60 2.82 8.65
CA ILE A 22 0.61 1.79 8.34
C ILE A 22 0.39 0.88 9.54
N TRP A 23 1.45 0.45 10.22
CA TRP A 23 1.32 -0.43 11.39
C TRP A 23 0.56 0.23 12.54
N ASN A 24 0.80 1.52 12.79
CA ASN A 24 0.20 2.21 13.92
C ASN A 24 -1.22 2.71 13.68
N LYS A 25 -1.60 2.97 12.42
CA LYS A 25 -2.89 3.62 12.09
C LYS A 25 -3.71 2.92 11.00
N GLY A 26 -3.11 1.99 10.27
CA GLY A 26 -3.73 1.34 9.13
C GLY A 26 -4.82 0.39 9.57
N ILE A 27 -5.97 0.50 8.91
CA ILE A 27 -7.03 -0.50 8.97
C ILE A 27 -6.76 -1.47 7.83
N HIS A 28 -6.40 -2.71 8.15
CA HIS A 28 -6.26 -3.75 7.14
C HIS A 28 -7.62 -4.00 6.47
N LEU A 29 -7.63 -3.99 5.13
CA LEU A 29 -8.84 -4.23 4.35
C LEU A 29 -8.88 -5.66 3.83
N PHE A 30 -7.82 -6.08 3.14
CA PHE A 30 -7.69 -7.42 2.57
C PHE A 30 -6.24 -7.71 2.19
N THR A 31 -5.95 -9.00 2.02
CA THR A 31 -4.68 -9.49 1.47
C THR A 31 -4.97 -10.37 0.26
N ILE A 32 -4.25 -10.13 -0.83
CA ILE A 32 -4.26 -11.01 -2.00
C ILE A 32 -3.10 -11.99 -1.85
N ASN A 33 -3.44 -13.27 -1.86
CA ASN A 33 -2.49 -14.37 -1.90
C ASN A 33 -2.50 -15.00 -3.30
N ASP A 34 -1.70 -14.46 -4.20
CA ASP A 34 -1.45 -15.10 -5.50
C ASP A 34 -0.51 -16.28 -5.31
N ARG A 35 -1.02 -17.52 -5.45
CA ARG A 35 -0.24 -18.75 -5.25
C ARG A 35 0.92 -18.92 -6.24
N ASN A 36 0.88 -18.22 -7.37
CA ASN A 36 1.92 -18.29 -8.41
C ASN A 36 3.05 -17.27 -8.18
N ARG A 37 2.94 -16.42 -7.14
CA ARG A 37 3.94 -15.41 -6.81
C ARG A 37 4.48 -15.61 -5.39
N ASP A 38 5.73 -15.23 -5.18
CA ASP A 38 6.40 -15.23 -3.87
C ASP A 38 6.09 -13.99 -3.02
N PHE A 39 5.05 -13.23 -3.38
CA PHE A 39 4.68 -11.98 -2.73
C PHE A 39 3.23 -11.96 -2.26
N TYR A 40 2.99 -11.39 -1.09
CA TYR A 40 1.68 -10.98 -0.62
C TYR A 40 1.44 -9.50 -0.95
N TYR A 41 0.19 -9.18 -1.29
CA TYR A 41 -0.26 -7.81 -1.49
C TYR A 41 -1.31 -7.51 -0.42
N SER A 42 -0.95 -6.73 0.59
CA SER A 42 -1.87 -6.34 1.66
C SER A 42 -2.30 -4.89 1.50
N VAL A 43 -3.61 -4.66 1.51
CA VAL A 43 -4.19 -3.33 1.32
C VAL A 43 -4.73 -2.82 2.65
N PHE A 44 -4.36 -1.59 2.98
CA PHE A 44 -4.74 -0.88 4.20
C PHE A 44 -5.43 0.44 3.85
N TYR A 45 -6.28 0.92 4.75
CA TYR A 45 -6.81 2.27 4.72
C TYR A 45 -6.26 3.08 5.90
N LEU A 46 -5.72 4.27 5.62
CA LEU A 46 -5.17 5.18 6.63
C LEU A 46 -5.19 6.63 6.14
N ASP A 47 -5.52 7.58 7.02
CA ASP A 47 -5.49 9.03 6.72
C ASP A 47 -6.13 9.39 5.35
N PHE A 48 -7.28 8.78 5.04
CA PHE A 48 -8.02 8.93 3.77
C PHE A 48 -7.28 8.44 2.51
N LEU A 49 -6.25 7.61 2.67
CA LEU A 49 -5.51 6.95 1.61
C LEU A 49 -5.68 5.43 1.69
N PHE A 50 -5.59 4.79 0.53
CA PHE A 50 -5.33 3.35 0.46
C PHE A 50 -3.81 3.15 0.34
N ALA A 51 -3.25 2.22 1.09
CA ALA A 51 -1.86 1.81 0.94
C ALA A 51 -1.79 0.32 0.64
N GLU A 52 -1.06 -0.03 -0.41
CA GLU A 52 -0.67 -1.40 -0.70
C GLU A 52 0.74 -1.63 -0.16
N VAL A 53 0.88 -2.68 0.64
CA VAL A 53 2.16 -3.20 1.11
C VAL A 53 2.41 -4.51 0.40
N ILE A 54 3.49 -4.55 -0.39
CA ILE A 54 3.97 -5.78 -1.02
C ILE A 54 5.11 -6.33 -0.18
N TYR A 55 4.98 -7.56 0.29
CA TYR A 55 6.02 -8.23 1.06
C TYR A 55 6.25 -9.66 0.61
N ASN A 56 7.50 -10.11 0.74
CA ASN A 56 7.92 -11.45 0.37
C ASN A 56 7.37 -12.49 1.36
N LYS A 57 6.83 -13.58 0.81
CA LYS A 57 6.20 -14.67 1.59
C LYS A 57 7.21 -15.47 2.41
N LEU A 58 8.44 -15.60 1.92
CA LEU A 58 9.47 -16.46 2.47
C LEU A 58 10.17 -15.80 3.67
N ASN A 59 10.48 -14.51 3.58
CA ASN A 59 11.25 -13.80 4.61
C ASN A 59 10.47 -12.65 5.29
N GLY A 60 9.25 -12.33 4.83
CA GLY A 60 8.44 -11.24 5.38
C GLY A 60 8.93 -9.83 5.04
N GLU A 61 9.94 -9.70 4.17
CA GLU A 61 10.54 -8.42 3.81
C GLU A 61 9.57 -7.57 2.99
N ILE A 62 9.42 -6.30 3.38
CA ILE A 62 8.62 -5.32 2.63
C ILE A 62 9.43 -4.85 1.44
N ILE A 63 8.90 -5.13 0.25
CA ILE A 63 9.53 -4.78 -1.02
C ILE A 63 9.14 -3.35 -1.39
N THR A 64 7.84 -3.05 -1.27
CA THR A 64 7.34 -1.72 -1.61
C THR A 64 6.05 -1.39 -0.87
N ILE A 65 5.82 -0.08 -0.73
CA ILE A 65 4.58 0.50 -0.23
C ILE A 65 4.11 1.52 -1.24
N LYS A 66 2.98 1.26 -1.90
CA LYS A 66 2.29 2.17 -2.82
C LYS A 66 1.11 2.81 -2.11
N SER A 67 0.74 4.03 -2.47
CA SER A 67 -0.44 4.71 -1.91
C SER A 67 -1.34 5.29 -3.00
N PHE A 68 -2.63 5.34 -2.72
CA PHE A 68 -3.67 5.80 -3.64
C PHE A 68 -4.63 6.73 -2.90
N SER A 69 -4.86 7.92 -3.45
CA SER A 69 -5.80 8.91 -2.91
C SER A 69 -7.28 8.56 -3.10
N ASP A 70 -7.60 7.63 -4.00
CA ASP A 70 -8.98 7.23 -4.26
C ASP A 70 -9.09 5.75 -4.59
N LYS A 71 -10.29 5.21 -4.34
CA LYS A 71 -10.61 3.79 -4.55
C LYS A 71 -10.56 3.42 -6.04
N ALA A 72 -10.91 4.33 -6.95
CA ALA A 72 -10.95 4.01 -8.38
C ALA A 72 -9.56 3.71 -8.92
N LYS A 73 -8.54 4.49 -8.51
CA LYS A 73 -7.13 4.23 -8.83
C LYS A 73 -6.65 2.90 -8.27
N LEU A 74 -6.98 2.60 -7.02
CA LEU A 74 -6.66 1.29 -6.43
C LEU A 74 -7.29 0.16 -7.25
N MET A 75 -8.58 0.24 -7.56
CA MET A 75 -9.28 -0.79 -8.32
C MET A 75 -8.76 -0.94 -9.75
N PHE A 76 -8.38 0.17 -10.40
CA PHE A 76 -7.76 0.15 -11.72
C PHE A 76 -6.41 -0.57 -11.68
N TYR A 77 -5.55 -0.20 -10.73
CA TYR A 77 -4.26 -0.83 -10.53
C TYR A 77 -4.38 -2.34 -10.22
N LEU A 78 -5.30 -2.73 -9.33
CA LEU A 78 -5.54 -4.13 -9.04
C LEU A 78 -6.11 -4.91 -10.23
N ARG A 79 -6.82 -4.28 -11.16
CA ARG A 79 -7.25 -4.94 -12.39
C ARG A 79 -6.06 -5.21 -13.32
N GLU A 80 -5.21 -4.22 -13.55
CA GLU A 80 -4.06 -4.38 -14.45
C GLU A 80 -3.06 -5.43 -13.95
N ASP A 81 -2.85 -5.53 -12.63
CA ASP A 81 -1.85 -6.45 -12.06
C ASP A 81 -2.35 -7.90 -11.89
N PHE A 82 -3.67 -8.13 -11.87
CA PHE A 82 -4.30 -9.41 -11.54
C PHE A 82 -5.35 -9.93 -12.54
N CYS A 83 -5.74 -9.20 -13.58
CA CYS A 83 -6.62 -9.68 -14.66
C CYS A 83 -5.85 -10.18 -15.89
#